data_AF-A0A7L4N7J6-F1
#
_entry.id   AF-A0A7L4N7J6-F1
#
_cell.length_a   1.000
_cell.length_b   1.000
_cell.length_c   1.000
_cell.angle_alpha   90.00
_cell.angle_beta   90.00
_cell.angle_gamma   90.00
#
_symmetry.space_group_name_H-M   'P 1'
#
loop_
_entity.id
_entity.type
_entity.pdbx_description
1 polymer ?
#
loop_
_entity_poly.entity_id
_entity_poly.type
_entity_poly.pdbx_seq_one_letter_code
_entity_poly.pdbx_strand_id
1 'polypeptide(L)'
;LLPRDLKVSNLLMTDKGCVKIADFGLARTYGMPPKPMTPKVVTLWYRAPELLLGMTTQTTSIDMWAAGCILAELLAHKPLLPGTSEIHQIDLIVQLLGTPNENIWPGFSKLPLASQYTLRKQPYNNLKHKFPWLSEAGLRLLNFLFMYDPKKRATAKDSLESSYFKEKPLPCEPELMPTFPHHRNKRAAAGGAAPESQAKRSKP
;
A
#
# COMPACT_ATOMS: atom_id res chain seq x y z
N LEU A 1 3.89 -14.97 7.68
CA LEU A 1 4.62 -13.70 7.88
C LEU A 1 3.65 -12.58 7.52
N LEU A 2 3.41 -11.63 8.43
CA LEU A 2 2.60 -10.44 8.15
C LEU A 2 3.56 -9.31 7.73
N PRO A 3 3.51 -8.80 6.49
CA PRO A 3 4.31 -7.65 6.06
C PRO A 3 3.76 -6.38 6.72
N ARG A 4 4.32 -5.99 7.87
CA ARG A 4 3.85 -4.86 8.69
C ARG A 4 4.16 -3.48 8.10
N ASP A 5 4.73 -3.39 6.90
CA ASP A 5 5.06 -2.10 6.26
C ASP A 5 4.87 -2.16 4.73
N LEU A 6 3.62 -2.26 4.30
CA LEU A 6 3.26 -2.12 2.90
C LEU A 6 3.16 -0.63 2.56
N LYS A 7 4.18 -0.11 1.87
CA LYS A 7 4.20 1.21 1.22
C LYS A 7 4.72 1.07 -0.20
N VAL A 8 4.40 2.03 -1.06
CA VAL A 8 4.95 2.07 -2.43
C VAL A 8 6.49 2.14 -2.41
N SER A 9 7.09 2.84 -1.44
CA SER A 9 8.55 2.88 -1.24
C SER A 9 9.17 1.51 -0.90
N ASN A 10 8.36 0.58 -0.41
CA ASN A 10 8.77 -0.77 -0.02
C ASN A 10 8.45 -1.78 -1.13
N LEU A 11 7.90 -1.35 -2.26
CA LEU A 11 7.79 -2.15 -3.47
C LEU A 11 9.03 -1.90 -4.34
N LEU A 12 10.00 -2.82 -4.27
CA LEU A 12 11.17 -2.76 -5.13
C LEU A 12 10.85 -3.41 -6.47
N MET A 13 11.02 -2.68 -7.56
CA MET A 13 10.97 -3.26 -8.90
C MET A 13 12.38 -3.71 -9.30
N THR A 14 12.49 -4.98 -9.68
CA THR A 14 13.72 -5.51 -10.28
C THR A 14 13.90 -4.99 -11.72
N ASP A 15 15.12 -5.06 -12.23
CA ASP A 15 15.49 -4.79 -13.64
C ASP A 15 14.80 -5.73 -14.64
N LYS A 16 14.07 -6.74 -14.16
CA LYS A 16 13.26 -7.66 -14.95
C LYS A 16 11.75 -7.39 -14.82
N GLY A 17 11.35 -6.22 -14.33
CA GLY A 17 9.94 -5.85 -14.17
C GLY A 17 9.20 -6.52 -13.01
N CYS A 18 9.84 -7.44 -12.26
CA CYS A 18 9.21 -8.09 -11.11
C CYS A 18 9.17 -7.15 -9.90
N VAL A 19 7.98 -6.91 -9.36
CA VAL A 19 7.79 -6.21 -8.09
C VAL A 19 8.03 -7.17 -6.93
N LYS A 20 8.93 -6.81 -6.03
CA LYS A 20 9.22 -7.52 -4.79
C LYS A 20 8.88 -6.61 -3.61
N ILE A 21 8.14 -7.15 -2.65
CA ILE A 21 7.96 -6.49 -1.36
C ILE A 21 9.30 -6.55 -0.63
N ALA A 22 9.85 -5.41 -0.31
CA ALA A 22 11.02 -5.23 0.52
C ALA A 22 10.61 -4.78 1.92
N ASP A 23 11.58 -4.86 2.84
CA ASP A 23 11.42 -4.49 4.25
C ASP A 23 10.52 -5.43 5.08
N PHE A 24 11.01 -6.66 5.25
CA PHE A 24 10.55 -7.58 6.29
C PHE A 24 11.16 -7.23 7.67
N GLY A 25 11.78 -6.06 7.87
CA GLY A 25 12.39 -5.66 9.15
C GLY A 25 11.38 -5.62 10.30
N LEU A 26 10.10 -5.51 9.97
CA LEU A 26 8.99 -5.67 10.89
C LEU A 26 8.22 -6.97 10.67
N ALA A 27 8.57 -7.91 9.82
CA ALA A 27 7.79 -9.13 9.71
C ALA A 27 7.97 -10.02 10.96
N ARG A 28 6.87 -10.42 11.62
CA ARG A 28 6.89 -11.42 12.71
C ARG A 28 6.17 -12.69 12.26
N THR A 29 6.70 -13.83 12.70
CA THR A 29 6.04 -15.13 12.62
C THR A 29 4.80 -15.12 13.50
N TYR A 30 3.75 -15.81 13.05
CA TYR A 30 2.50 -15.98 13.80
C TYR A 30 2.80 -16.86 15.01
N GLY A 31 3.11 -16.25 16.16
CA GLY A 31 3.34 -16.94 17.42
C GLY A 31 2.17 -16.68 18.35
N MET A 32 1.40 -17.71 18.66
CA MET A 32 0.50 -17.65 19.82
C MET A 32 1.37 -17.60 21.08
N PRO A 33 1.10 -16.73 22.07
CA PRO A 33 -0.09 -15.88 22.24
C PRO A 33 0.02 -14.50 21.56
N PRO A 34 -1.11 -13.85 21.23
CA PRO A 34 -1.12 -12.51 20.64
C PRO A 34 -0.58 -11.48 21.65
N LYS A 35 0.70 -11.11 21.51
CA LYS A 35 1.30 -10.02 22.30
C LYS A 35 0.68 -8.67 21.90
N PRO A 36 0.30 -7.80 22.85
CA PRO A 36 -0.13 -6.45 22.54
C PRO A 36 1.00 -5.69 21.82
N MET A 37 0.70 -5.14 20.64
CA MET A 37 1.66 -4.44 19.78
C MET A 37 1.59 -2.92 19.95
N THR A 38 2.75 -2.25 19.86
CA THR A 38 2.89 -0.79 19.93
C THR A 38 2.28 -0.10 18.69
N PRO A 39 1.42 0.94 18.83
CA PRO A 39 0.67 1.54 17.71
C PRO A 39 1.47 2.40 16.71
N LYS A 40 2.81 2.40 16.74
CA LYS A 40 3.62 3.51 16.16
C LYS A 40 4.38 3.23 14.86
N VAL A 41 4.24 2.07 14.22
CA VAL A 41 5.17 1.68 13.13
C VAL A 41 4.48 1.29 11.82
N VAL A 42 3.56 2.13 11.33
CA VAL A 42 3.06 2.12 9.94
C VAL A 42 2.77 3.57 9.56
N THR A 43 3.15 4.05 8.36
CA THR A 43 2.74 5.40 7.93
C THR A 43 1.22 5.46 7.83
N LEU A 44 0.66 6.49 8.47
CA LEU A 44 -0.76 6.70 8.73
C LEU A 44 -1.66 6.49 7.50
N TRP A 45 -1.14 6.78 6.31
CA TRP A 45 -1.87 6.77 5.03
C TRP A 45 -2.42 5.39 4.63
N TYR A 46 -1.77 4.32 5.10
CA TYR A 46 -2.15 2.93 4.81
C TYR A 46 -2.88 2.26 5.98
N ARG A 47 -3.16 3.01 7.07
CA ARG A 47 -3.78 2.44 8.28
C ARG A 47 -5.26 2.17 8.05
N ALA A 48 -5.68 0.95 8.37
CA ALA A 48 -7.06 0.51 8.25
C ALA A 48 -7.98 1.18 9.30
N PRO A 49 -9.28 1.40 8.99
CA PRO A 49 -10.21 2.10 9.87
C PRO A 49 -10.37 1.42 11.23
N GLU A 50 -10.30 0.09 11.30
CA GLU A 50 -10.39 -0.64 12.56
C GLU A 50 -9.25 -0.36 13.54
N LEU A 51 -8.04 -0.11 13.04
CA LEU A 51 -6.92 0.30 13.90
C LEU A 51 -7.09 1.74 14.38
N LEU A 52 -7.57 2.63 13.50
CA LEU A 52 -7.86 4.03 13.85
C LEU A 52 -8.98 4.14 14.88
N LEU A 53 -9.91 3.19 14.89
CA LEU A 53 -11.05 3.13 15.82
C LEU A 53 -10.76 2.34 17.10
N GLY A 54 -9.50 1.94 17.31
CA GLY A 54 -9.03 1.36 18.56
C GLY A 54 -9.18 -0.14 18.70
N MET A 55 -9.41 -0.90 17.62
CA MET A 55 -9.30 -2.35 17.69
C MET A 55 -7.85 -2.76 17.94
N THR A 56 -7.65 -3.62 18.94
CA THR A 56 -6.32 -4.16 19.30
C THR A 56 -5.96 -5.43 18.53
N THR A 57 -6.96 -6.12 17.98
CA THR A 57 -6.79 -7.34 17.19
C THR A 57 -6.33 -7.02 15.78
N GLN A 58 -5.08 -7.34 15.48
CA GLN A 58 -4.56 -7.26 14.12
C GLN A 58 -4.81 -8.57 13.36
N THR A 59 -5.43 -8.46 12.20
CA THR A 59 -5.66 -9.60 11.30
C THR A 59 -5.08 -9.32 9.92
N THR A 60 -5.05 -10.32 9.05
CA THR A 60 -4.61 -10.18 7.65
C THR A 60 -5.44 -9.15 6.86
N SER A 61 -6.64 -8.79 7.33
CA SER A 61 -7.48 -7.76 6.70
C SER A 61 -6.78 -6.39 6.63
N ILE A 62 -5.93 -6.07 7.60
CA ILE A 62 -5.25 -4.77 7.68
C ILE A 62 -4.27 -4.63 6.52
N ASP A 63 -3.55 -5.71 6.21
CA ASP A 63 -2.64 -5.75 5.07
C ASP A 63 -3.40 -5.61 3.74
N MET A 64 -4.60 -6.20 3.65
CA MET A 64 -5.46 -6.07 2.47
C MET A 64 -5.96 -4.63 2.25
N TRP A 65 -6.24 -3.90 3.34
CA TRP A 65 -6.57 -2.47 3.26
C TRP A 65 -5.36 -1.66 2.75
N ALA A 66 -4.17 -1.91 3.31
CA ALA A 66 -2.95 -1.27 2.87
C ALA A 66 -2.65 -1.56 1.38
N ALA A 67 -2.86 -2.79 0.94
CA ALA A 67 -2.75 -3.18 -0.47
C ALA A 67 -3.75 -2.43 -1.36
N GLY A 68 -4.98 -2.22 -0.90
CA GLY A 68 -5.97 -1.36 -1.56
C GLY A 68 -5.49 0.08 -1.71
N CYS A 69 -4.96 0.68 -0.64
CA CYS A 69 -4.38 2.02 -0.67
C CYS A 69 -3.22 2.11 -1.67
N ILE A 70 -2.33 1.12 -1.71
CA ILE A 70 -1.21 1.05 -2.65
C ILE A 70 -1.72 0.95 -4.09
N LEU A 71 -2.65 0.04 -4.37
CA LEU A 71 -3.21 -0.13 -5.71
C LEU A 71 -3.85 1.17 -6.19
N ALA A 72 -4.63 1.82 -5.34
CA ALA A 72 -5.26 3.08 -5.64
C ALA A 72 -4.25 4.23 -5.82
N GLU A 73 -3.16 4.24 -5.05
CA GLU A 73 -2.06 5.20 -5.20
C GLU A 73 -1.31 5.01 -6.53
N LEU A 74 -1.06 3.76 -6.94
CA LEU A 74 -0.49 3.43 -8.24
C LEU A 74 -1.39 3.89 -9.38
N LEU A 75 -2.70 3.71 -9.25
CA LEU A 75 -3.69 4.17 -10.25
C LEU A 75 -3.81 5.69 -10.32
N ALA A 76 -3.62 6.40 -9.21
CA ALA A 76 -3.76 7.85 -9.13
C ALA A 76 -2.43 8.62 -9.29
N HIS A 77 -1.29 7.91 -9.26
CA HIS A 77 0.07 8.47 -9.16
C HIS A 77 0.28 9.41 -7.97
N LYS A 78 -0.59 9.34 -6.96
CA LYS A 78 -0.52 10.15 -5.74
C LYS A 78 -1.16 9.40 -4.57
N PRO A 79 -0.74 9.69 -3.32
CA PRO A 79 -1.31 9.03 -2.15
C PRO A 79 -2.83 9.17 -2.10
N LEU A 80 -3.53 8.06 -1.87
CA LEU A 80 -5.00 8.05 -1.84
C LEU A 80 -5.55 8.79 -0.62
N LEU A 81 -4.98 8.51 0.56
CA LEU A 81 -5.43 9.00 1.86
C LEU A 81 -4.25 9.62 2.64
N PRO A 82 -3.76 10.82 2.27
CA PRO A 82 -2.62 11.45 2.92
C PRO A 82 -3.00 12.16 4.23
N GLY A 83 -3.52 11.41 5.21
CA GLY A 83 -3.88 11.97 6.51
C GLY A 83 -2.67 12.50 7.29
N THR A 84 -2.86 13.63 7.97
CA THR A 84 -1.85 14.27 8.83
C THR A 84 -2.05 13.93 10.32
N SER A 85 -3.23 13.46 10.69
CA SER A 85 -3.61 12.99 12.03
C SER A 85 -4.61 11.83 11.92
N GLU A 86 -4.80 11.03 12.96
CA GLU A 86 -5.75 9.90 12.93
C GLU A 86 -7.19 10.36 12.65
N ILE A 87 -7.58 11.51 13.21
CA ILE A 87 -8.87 12.15 12.93
C ILE A 87 -8.98 12.52 11.44
N HIS A 88 -7.94 13.17 10.88
CA HIS A 88 -7.93 13.54 9.46
C HIS A 88 -7.92 12.31 8.56
N GLN A 89 -7.24 11.23 8.95
CA GLN A 89 -7.23 9.97 8.19
C GLN A 89 -8.63 9.34 8.13
N ILE A 90 -9.34 9.25 9.27
CA ILE A 90 -10.74 8.77 9.30
C ILE A 90 -11.62 9.65 8.43
N ASP A 91 -11.43 10.96 8.50
CA ASP A 91 -12.21 11.93 7.75
C ASP A 91 -12.05 11.75 6.23
N LEU A 92 -10.81 11.52 5.75
CA LEU A 92 -10.52 11.17 4.36
C LEU A 92 -11.16 9.84 3.95
N ILE A 93 -11.12 8.84 4.84
CA ILE A 93 -11.75 7.53 4.60
C ILE A 93 -13.26 7.70 4.42
N VAL A 94 -13.92 8.45 5.30
CA VAL A 94 -15.36 8.72 5.21
C VAL A 94 -15.71 9.52 3.96
N GLN A 95 -14.90 10.50 3.55
CA GLN A 95 -15.10 11.20 2.27
C GLN A 95 -15.05 10.24 1.07
N LEU A 96 -14.16 9.25 1.11
CA LEU A 96 -13.96 8.35 -0.01
C LEU A 96 -15.04 7.25 -0.08
N LEU A 97 -15.37 6.62 1.04
CA LEU A 97 -16.20 5.41 1.07
C LEU A 97 -17.63 5.65 1.57
N GLY A 98 -17.86 6.78 2.22
CA GLY A 98 -19.10 7.10 2.92
C GLY A 98 -19.02 6.83 4.43
N THR A 99 -19.99 7.32 5.19
CA THR A 99 -20.06 7.16 6.64
C THR A 99 -20.42 5.71 6.99
N PRO A 100 -19.60 4.99 7.78
CA PRO A 100 -19.96 3.67 8.25
C PRO A 100 -21.19 3.73 9.16
N ASN A 101 -21.99 2.67 9.12
CA ASN A 101 -23.14 2.46 10.00
C ASN A 101 -23.25 0.96 10.33
N GLU A 102 -24.16 0.59 11.22
CA GLU A 102 -24.34 -0.80 11.67
C GLU A 102 -24.70 -1.79 10.55
N ASN A 103 -25.28 -1.34 9.43
CA ASN A 103 -25.54 -2.20 8.28
C ASN A 103 -24.25 -2.51 7.49
N ILE A 104 -23.39 -1.50 7.33
CA ILE A 104 -22.11 -1.62 6.62
C ILE A 104 -21.08 -2.37 7.47
N TRP A 105 -21.00 -2.01 8.76
CA TRP A 105 -20.07 -2.60 9.72
C TRP A 105 -20.81 -2.91 11.04
N PRO A 106 -21.33 -4.14 11.17
CA PRO A 106 -22.01 -4.57 12.39
C PRO A 106 -21.05 -4.51 13.59
N GLY A 107 -21.44 -3.78 14.63
CA GLY A 107 -20.62 -3.55 15.83
C GLY A 107 -19.73 -2.32 15.75
N PHE A 108 -19.87 -1.46 14.74
CA PHE A 108 -19.15 -0.19 14.63
C PHE A 108 -19.31 0.67 15.90
N SER A 109 -20.53 0.78 16.44
CA SER A 109 -20.80 1.55 17.66
C SER A 109 -20.14 0.97 18.92
N LYS A 110 -19.68 -0.29 18.88
CA LYS A 110 -19.01 -0.96 20.00
C LYS A 110 -17.49 -0.74 20.00
N LEU A 111 -16.95 -0.08 18.97
CA LEU A 111 -15.51 0.16 18.87
C LEU A 111 -15.07 1.21 19.91
N PRO A 112 -13.91 1.01 20.58
CA PRO A 112 -13.49 1.84 21.71
C PRO A 112 -13.43 3.35 21.43
N LEU A 113 -13.03 3.71 20.21
CA LEU A 113 -12.86 5.11 19.83
C LEU A 113 -13.99 5.63 18.92
N ALA A 114 -14.97 4.80 18.53
CA ALA A 114 -16.02 5.24 17.59
C ALA A 114 -16.85 6.42 18.10
N SER A 115 -17.12 6.47 19.42
CA SER A 115 -17.84 7.59 20.04
C SER A 115 -17.02 8.87 20.19
N GLN A 116 -15.69 8.80 20.04
CA GLN A 116 -14.80 9.96 20.14
C GLN A 116 -14.69 10.74 18.82
N TYR A 117 -15.12 10.15 17.71
CA TYR A 117 -15.07 10.79 16.40
C TYR A 117 -16.44 11.31 15.97
N THR A 118 -16.52 12.61 15.72
CA THR A 118 -17.67 13.21 15.02
C THR A 118 -17.50 13.01 13.52
N LEU A 119 -18.09 11.94 12.99
CA LEU A 119 -18.02 11.65 11.55
C LEU A 119 -18.94 12.58 10.75
N ARG A 120 -18.44 13.07 9.61
CA ARG A 120 -19.29 13.77 8.64
C ARG A 120 -20.31 12.81 8.05
N LYS A 121 -21.47 13.35 7.66
CA LYS A 121 -22.51 12.62 6.93
C LYS A 121 -22.15 12.59 5.44
N GLN A 122 -21.70 11.44 4.97
CA GLN A 122 -21.33 11.17 3.59
C GLN A 122 -22.04 9.86 3.18
N PRO A 123 -23.22 9.90 2.56
CA PRO A 123 -24.01 8.68 2.37
C PRO A 123 -23.58 7.80 1.19
N TYR A 124 -22.66 8.27 0.35
CA TYR A 124 -22.28 7.60 -0.90
C TYR A 124 -20.78 7.33 -0.99
N ASN A 125 -20.45 6.26 -1.71
CA ASN A 125 -19.10 5.84 -2.04
C ASN A 125 -18.59 6.60 -3.28
N ASN A 126 -17.46 7.28 -3.14
CA ASN A 126 -16.84 8.13 -4.15
C ASN A 126 -15.76 7.45 -4.97
N LEU A 127 -15.51 6.14 -4.81
CA LEU A 127 -14.47 5.43 -5.59
C LEU A 127 -14.68 5.57 -7.10
N LYS A 128 -15.92 5.45 -7.59
CA LYS A 128 -16.24 5.61 -9.02
C LYS A 128 -15.98 7.04 -9.51
N HIS A 129 -16.27 8.04 -8.69
CA HIS A 129 -15.98 9.44 -9.01
C HIS A 129 -14.48 9.75 -8.94
N LYS A 130 -13.74 9.08 -8.04
CA LYS A 130 -12.29 9.23 -7.89
C LYS A 130 -11.52 8.60 -9.04
N PHE A 131 -12.02 7.47 -9.55
CA PHE A 131 -11.41 6.68 -10.62
C PHE A 131 -12.38 6.47 -11.79
N PRO A 132 -12.79 7.56 -12.49
CA PRO A 132 -13.79 7.47 -13.56
C PRO A 132 -13.28 6.71 -14.80
N TRP A 133 -11.96 6.60 -14.97
CA TRP A 133 -11.31 5.84 -16.05
C TRP A 133 -11.08 4.36 -15.71
N LEU A 134 -11.33 3.95 -14.46
CA LEU A 134 -11.11 2.56 -14.05
C LEU A 134 -12.28 1.70 -14.51
N SER A 135 -11.96 0.49 -14.97
CA SER A 135 -12.96 -0.51 -15.35
C SER A 135 -13.88 -0.87 -14.17
N GLU A 136 -15.05 -1.40 -14.49
CA GLU A 136 -15.99 -1.91 -13.47
C GLU A 136 -15.36 -3.07 -12.66
N ALA A 137 -14.48 -3.88 -13.24
CA ALA A 137 -13.76 -4.91 -12.49
C ALA A 137 -12.72 -4.32 -11.52
N GLY A 138 -12.00 -3.28 -11.93
CA GLY A 138 -11.05 -2.57 -11.07
C GLY A 138 -11.75 -1.86 -9.91
N LEU A 139 -12.87 -1.18 -10.19
CA LEU A 139 -13.70 -0.58 -9.15
C LEU A 139 -14.24 -1.62 -8.18
N ARG A 140 -14.65 -2.80 -8.67
CA ARG A 140 -15.10 -3.90 -7.82
C ARG A 140 -13.99 -4.42 -6.91
N LEU A 141 -12.78 -4.61 -7.45
CA LEU A 141 -11.61 -5.00 -6.66
C LEU A 141 -11.31 -3.97 -5.56
N LEU A 142 -11.30 -2.67 -5.88
CA LEU A 142 -11.10 -1.62 -4.88
C LEU A 142 -12.18 -1.64 -3.81
N ASN A 143 -13.45 -1.80 -4.18
CA ASN A 143 -14.55 -1.90 -3.21
C ASN A 143 -14.38 -3.09 -2.25
N PHE A 144 -13.91 -4.23 -2.75
CA PHE A 144 -13.66 -5.41 -1.92
C PHE A 144 -12.45 -5.25 -0.99
N LEU A 145 -11.42 -4.53 -1.41
CA LEU A 145 -10.25 -4.20 -0.57
C LEU A 145 -10.59 -3.13 0.49
N PHE A 146 -11.53 -2.23 0.20
CA PHE A 146 -11.95 -1.13 1.08
C PHE A 146 -13.23 -1.41 1.87
N MET A 147 -13.61 -2.67 2.07
CA MET A 147 -14.71 -2.97 2.99
C MET A 147 -14.35 -2.54 4.43
N TYR A 148 -15.26 -1.81 5.07
CA TYR A 148 -15.13 -1.36 6.46
C TYR A 148 -15.02 -2.55 7.41
N ASP A 149 -15.96 -3.49 7.34
CA ASP A 149 -15.94 -4.69 8.16
C ASP A 149 -14.74 -5.58 7.77
N PRO A 150 -13.75 -5.76 8.67
CA PRO A 150 -12.57 -6.56 8.40
C PRO A 150 -12.89 -8.01 8.02
N LYS A 151 -14.02 -8.55 8.48
CA LYS A 151 -14.44 -9.93 8.21
C LYS A 151 -14.99 -10.11 6.79
N LYS A 152 -15.49 -9.05 6.17
CA LYS A 152 -16.03 -9.06 4.81
C LYS A 152 -15.02 -8.58 3.77
N ARG A 153 -13.90 -8.01 4.20
CA ARG A 153 -12.82 -7.54 3.34
C ARG A 153 -12.19 -8.72 2.59
N ALA A 154 -11.95 -8.55 1.30
CA ALA A 154 -11.41 -9.62 0.46
C ALA A 154 -10.04 -10.08 0.96
N THR A 155 -9.81 -11.39 0.89
CA THR A 155 -8.51 -11.97 1.18
C THR A 155 -7.56 -11.81 -0.01
N ALA A 156 -6.27 -12.08 0.21
CA ALA A 156 -5.28 -12.08 -0.87
C ALA A 156 -5.66 -13.10 -1.95
N LYS A 157 -6.17 -14.28 -1.56
CA LYS A 157 -6.61 -15.31 -2.49
C LYS A 157 -7.76 -14.82 -3.37
N ASP A 158 -8.80 -14.24 -2.77
CA ASP A 158 -9.97 -13.75 -3.51
C ASP A 158 -9.58 -12.59 -4.45
N SER A 159 -8.65 -11.75 -4.00
CA SER A 159 -8.16 -10.61 -4.78
C SER A 159 -7.43 -11.07 -6.04
N LEU A 160 -6.61 -12.13 -5.96
CA LEU A 160 -5.90 -12.70 -7.11
C LEU A 160 -6.85 -13.34 -8.14
N GLU A 161 -8.01 -13.81 -7.70
CA GLU A 161 -9.02 -14.39 -8.60
C GLU A 161 -9.87 -13.34 -9.33
N SER A 162 -9.74 -12.06 -8.94
CA SER A 162 -10.48 -10.93 -9.51
C SER A 162 -10.41 -10.86 -11.03
N SER A 163 -11.54 -10.55 -11.66
CA SER A 163 -11.63 -10.33 -13.10
C SER A 163 -10.76 -9.17 -13.58
N TYR A 164 -10.39 -8.23 -12.68
CA TYR A 164 -9.51 -7.11 -13.00
C TYR A 164 -8.15 -7.56 -13.55
N PHE A 165 -7.61 -8.68 -13.06
CA PHE A 165 -6.32 -9.20 -13.54
C PHE A 165 -6.45 -10.07 -14.79
N LYS A 166 -7.67 -10.34 -15.25
CA LYS A 166 -7.98 -11.22 -16.39
C LYS A 166 -8.58 -10.45 -17.58
N GLU A 167 -9.00 -9.20 -17.38
CA GLU A 167 -9.55 -8.36 -18.42
C GLU A 167 -8.47 -7.62 -19.21
N LYS A 168 -8.84 -7.07 -20.37
CA LYS A 168 -7.93 -6.26 -21.19
C LYS A 168 -7.89 -4.80 -20.67
N PRO A 169 -6.75 -4.10 -20.74
CA PRO A 169 -5.45 -4.59 -21.21
C PRO A 169 -4.84 -5.58 -20.21
N LEU A 170 -4.28 -6.67 -20.75
CA LEU A 170 -3.57 -7.65 -19.91
C LEU A 170 -2.34 -6.99 -19.27
N PRO A 171 -1.86 -7.53 -18.13
CA PRO A 171 -0.63 -7.07 -17.51
C PRO A 171 0.50 -7.01 -18.54
N CYS A 172 1.30 -5.94 -18.48
CA CYS A 172 2.50 -5.83 -19.31
C CYS A 172 3.43 -7.02 -18.99
N GLU A 173 3.95 -7.68 -20.03
CA GLU A 173 4.98 -8.69 -19.84
C GLU A 173 6.17 -8.07 -19.08
N PRO A 174 6.76 -8.76 -18.08
CA PRO A 174 7.82 -8.18 -17.27
C PRO A 174 9.01 -7.65 -18.07
N GLU A 175 9.26 -8.22 -19.25
CA GLU A 175 10.30 -7.83 -20.21
C GLU A 175 10.04 -6.47 -20.89
N LEU A 176 8.78 -6.06 -20.96
CA LEU A 176 8.33 -4.80 -21.58
C LEU A 176 8.14 -3.68 -20.54
N MET A 177 8.34 -3.98 -19.25
CA MET A 177 8.31 -2.97 -18.21
C MET A 177 9.48 -2.00 -18.35
N PRO A 178 9.27 -0.69 -18.14
CA PRO A 178 10.34 0.31 -18.23
C PRO A 178 11.44 -0.01 -17.22
N THR A 179 12.61 -0.42 -17.71
CA THR A 179 13.79 -0.66 -16.88
C THR A 179 14.46 0.65 -16.50
N PHE A 180 14.56 0.92 -15.20
CA PHE A 180 15.37 2.02 -14.70
C PHE A 180 16.84 1.59 -14.67
N PRO A 181 17.76 2.28 -15.37
CA PRO A 181 19.17 1.95 -15.29
C PRO A 181 19.65 2.11 -13.84
N HIS A 182 20.39 1.11 -13.34
CA HIS A 182 20.92 1.06 -11.98
C HIS A 182 21.76 2.32 -11.67
N HIS A 183 21.20 3.29 -10.95
CA HIS A 183 21.95 4.49 -10.51
C HIS A 183 23.12 4.16 -9.57
N ARG A 184 23.13 2.95 -8.97
CA ARG A 184 24.13 2.53 -7.99
C ARG A 184 25.51 2.17 -8.59
N ASN A 185 25.60 1.85 -9.88
CA ASN A 185 26.86 1.48 -10.53
C ASN A 185 27.55 2.61 -11.32
N LYS A 186 26.90 3.77 -11.52
CA LYS A 186 27.54 4.89 -12.25
C LYS A 186 28.70 5.54 -11.49
N ARG A 187 28.77 5.40 -10.16
CA ARG A 187 29.92 5.91 -9.36
C ARG A 187 31.13 4.99 -9.35
N ALA A 188 30.97 3.70 -9.67
CA ALA A 188 32.11 2.76 -9.72
C ALA A 188 32.84 2.80 -11.07
N ALA A 189 32.15 3.15 -12.16
CA ALA A 189 32.74 3.19 -13.51
C ALA A 189 33.49 4.50 -13.84
N ALA A 190 33.37 5.54 -13.00
CA ALA A 190 33.99 6.86 -13.25
C ALA A 190 35.34 7.06 -12.53
N GLY A 191 35.94 6.00 -11.97
CA GLY A 191 37.12 6.10 -11.10
C GLY A 191 38.40 5.41 -11.60
N GLY A 192 38.50 5.00 -12.86
CA GLY A 192 39.63 4.18 -13.33
C GLY A 192 40.10 4.50 -14.74
N ALA A 193 40.79 5.64 -14.91
CA ALA A 193 41.72 5.85 -16.03
C ALA A 193 42.69 7.00 -15.67
N ALA A 194 43.78 6.68 -14.98
CA ALA A 194 44.98 7.52 -14.96
C ALA A 194 45.92 7.00 -16.05
N PRO A 195 46.40 7.83 -16.98
CA PRO A 195 47.36 7.37 -17.98
C PRO A 195 48.77 7.28 -17.38
N GLU A 196 49.44 6.17 -17.69
CA GLU A 196 50.85 5.90 -17.39
C GLU A 196 51.76 6.93 -18.05
N SER A 197 52.67 7.53 -17.27
CA SER A 197 53.81 8.30 -17.79
C SER A 197 55.10 7.50 -17.57
N GLN A 198 55.55 6.77 -18.59
CA GLN A 198 56.88 6.19 -18.61
C GLN A 198 57.93 7.25 -18.98
N ALA A 199 58.94 7.34 -18.12
CA ALA A 199 60.12 8.17 -18.25
C ALA A 199 61.00 7.77 -19.44
N LYS A 200 61.57 8.76 -20.14
CA LYS A 200 62.87 8.60 -20.84
C LYS A 200 63.81 9.75 -20.52
N ARG A 201 64.90 9.35 -19.87
CA ARG A 201 66.12 10.06 -19.48
C ARG A 201 66.96 10.35 -20.72
N SER A 202 67.57 11.53 -20.83
CA SER A 202 68.84 11.75 -21.55
C SER A 202 69.43 13.13 -21.18
N LYS A 203 70.58 13.09 -20.48
CA LYS A 203 71.63 14.13 -20.48
C LYS A 203 72.75 13.61 -21.39
N PRO A 204 73.61 14.47 -21.96
CA PRO A 204 74.76 15.00 -21.19
C PRO A 204 74.61 16.47 -20.82
#